data_AF-A0A2E5V9R0-F1
#
_entry.id   AF-A0A2E5V9R0-F1
#
_cell.length_a   1.000
_cell.length_b   1.000
_cell.length_c   1.000
_cell.angle_alpha   90.00
_cell.angle_beta   90.00
_cell.angle_gamma   90.00
#
_symmetry.space_group_name_H-M   'P 1'
#
loop_
_entity.id
_entity.type
_entity.pdbx_description
1 polymer ?
#
loop_
_entity_poly.entity_id
_entity_poly.type
_entity_poly.pdbx_seq_one_letter_code
_entity_poly.pdbx_strand_id
1 'polypeptide(L)' 'MELAWSIGHFFMWLFIGRFLLKNWIIFILLSIAWEIIEFFIPLSFALEAISNKISDLFVNTAGFYLGYKSRK' A
#
# COMPACT_ATOMS: atom_id res chain seq x y z
N MET A 1 5.44 -15.96 -3.29
CA MET A 1 4.81 -15.53 -2.02
C MET A 1 4.58 -14.03 -2.09
N GLU A 2 3.98 -13.56 -3.19
CA GLU A 2 3.99 -12.16 -3.65
C GLU A 2 2.56 -11.64 -3.76
N LEU A 3 1.71 -12.40 -4.46
CA LEU A 3 0.29 -12.06 -4.66
C LEU A 3 -0.48 -11.84 -3.35
N ALA A 4 -0.19 -12.62 -2.31
CA ALA A 4 -0.88 -12.52 -1.02
C ALA A 4 -0.57 -11.20 -0.30
N TRP A 5 0.64 -10.68 -0.46
CA TRP A 5 1.08 -9.43 0.16
C TRP A 5 0.44 -8.23 -0.54
N SER A 6 0.52 -8.18 -1.87
CA SER A 6 -0.16 -7.14 -2.66
C SER A 6 -1.69 -7.14 -2.46
N ILE A 7 -2.33 -8.30 -2.28
CA ILE A 7 -3.76 -8.37 -1.92
C ILE A 7 -4.02 -7.72 -0.55
N GLY A 8 -3.14 -7.97 0.44
CA GLY A 8 -3.20 -7.33 1.75
C GLY A 8 -3.09 -5.81 1.64
N HIS A 9 -2.11 -5.33 0.88
CA HIS A 9 -1.92 -3.92 0.54
C HIS A 9 -3.18 -3.28 -0.06
N PHE A 10 -3.79 -3.94 -1.05
CA PHE A 10 -5.01 -3.48 -1.67
C PHE A 10 -6.14 -3.30 -0.66
N PHE A 11 -6.44 -4.33 0.14
CA PHE A 11 -7.54 -4.27 1.11
C PHE A 11 -7.28 -3.31 2.26
N MET A 12 -6.03 -3.21 2.72
CA MET A 12 -5.62 -2.24 3.73
C MET A 12 -5.88 -0.82 3.24
N TRP A 13 -5.40 -0.48 2.04
CA TRP A 13 -5.57 0.86 1.48
C TRP A 13 -7.01 1.15 1.06
N LEU A 14 -7.76 0.13 0.62
CA LEU A 14 -9.20 0.22 0.41
C LEU A 14 -9.93 0.61 1.70
N PHE A 15 -9.62 -0.05 2.81
CA PHE A 15 -10.21 0.23 4.11
C PHE A 15 -9.83 1.63 4.61
N ILE A 16 -8.54 1.97 4.60
CA ILE A 16 -8.04 3.29 4.99
C ILE A 16 -8.67 4.38 4.13
N GLY A 17 -8.67 4.20 2.82
CA GLY A 17 -9.24 5.11 1.84
C GLY A 17 -10.74 5.27 2.02
N ARG A 18 -11.48 4.26 2.46
CA ARG A 18 -12.94 4.30 2.69
C ARG A 18 -13.33 4.89 4.04
N PHE A 19 -12.60 4.60 5.11
CA PHE A 19 -13.06 4.92 6.46
C PHE A 19 -12.18 5.97 7.16
N LEU A 20 -10.86 5.92 7.00
CA LEU A 20 -9.93 6.66 7.87
C LEU A 20 -9.35 7.94 7.24
N LEU A 21 -8.79 7.85 6.03
CA LEU A 21 -8.02 8.93 5.42
C LEU A 21 -8.64 9.44 4.10
N LYS A 22 -8.70 10.77 3.96
CA LYS A 22 -9.16 11.48 2.75
C LYS A 22 -8.05 12.24 2.02
N ASN A 23 -6.93 12.48 2.70
CA ASN A 23 -5.85 13.31 2.19
C ASN A 23 -4.86 12.46 1.36
N TRP A 24 -4.82 12.74 0.06
CA TRP A 24 -3.94 12.06 -0.89
C TRP A 24 -2.45 12.27 -0.62
N ILE A 25 -2.05 13.42 -0.09
CA ILE A 25 -0.66 13.70 0.24
C ILE A 25 -0.21 12.78 1.38
N ILE A 26 -1.03 12.66 2.43
CA ILE A 26 -0.74 11.75 3.55
C ILE A 26 -0.70 10.29 3.06
N PHE A 27 -1.61 9.90 2.17
CA PHE A 27 -1.59 8.57 1.54
C PHE A 27 -0.26 8.30 0.84
N ILE A 28 0.19 9.20 -0.05
CA ILE A 28 1.42 9.03 -0.82
C ILE A 28 2.63 8.92 0.12
N LEU A 29 2.71 9.79 1.14
CA LEU A 29 3.81 9.77 2.10
C LEU A 29 3.86 8.44 2.87
N LEU A 30 2.72 7.97 3.37
CA LEU A 30 2.64 6.70 4.11
C LEU A 30 2.93 5.48 3.21
N SER A 31 2.39 5.48 1.98
CA SER A 31 2.60 4.42 1.01
C SER A 31 4.09 4.28 0.67
N ILE A 32 4.77 5.39 0.34
CA ILE A 32 6.20 5.36 0.03
C ILE A 32 7.05 5.07 1.28
N ALA A 33 6.70 5.65 2.43
CA ALA A 33 7.44 5.42 3.67
C ALA A 33 7.42 3.95 4.08
N TRP A 34 6.30 3.25 3.88
CA TRP A 34 6.19 1.82 4.18
C TRP A 34 7.16 0.98 3.33
N GLU A 35 7.17 1.17 2.01
CA GLU A 35 8.10 0.48 1.10
C GLU A 35 9.58 0.76 1.45
N ILE A 36 9.88 1.98 1.90
CA ILE A 36 11.23 2.35 2.36
C ILE A 36 11.59 1.62 3.66
N ILE A 37 10.67 1.56 4.63
CA ILE A 37 10.87 0.89 5.92
C ILE A 37 11.16 -0.60 5.71
N GLU A 38 10.50 -1.24 4.76
CA GLU A 38 10.71 -2.66 4.46
C GLU A 38 12.15 -3.00 4.07
N PHE A 39 12.91 -2.10 3.45
CA PHE A 39 14.34 -2.32 3.18
C PHE A 39 15.17 -2.54 4.47
N PHE A 40 14.69 -2.04 5.60
CA PHE A 40 15.36 -2.13 6.89
C PHE A 40 14.81 -3.27 7.76
N ILE A 41 13.76 -3.97 7.32
CA ILE A 41 13.19 -5.10 8.05
C ILE A 41 13.89 -6.39 7.59
N PRO A 42 14.64 -7.08 8.48
CA PRO A 42 15.38 -8.29 8.13
C PRO A 42 14.47 -9.53 8.14
N LEU A 43 13.28 -9.43 7.56
CA LEU A 43 12.33 -10.52 7.43
C LEU A 43 12.26 -10.95 5.97
N SER A 44 12.20 -12.26 5.73
CA SER A 44 12.24 -12.84 4.37
C SER A 44 11.12 -12.35 3.45
N PHE A 45 10.01 -11.86 4.01
CA PHE A 45 8.91 -11.28 3.23
C PHE A 45 9.20 -9.84 2.80
N ALA A 46 10.04 -9.09 3.52
CA ALA A 46 10.38 -7.71 3.20
C ALA A 46 11.55 -7.60 2.20
N LEU A 47 12.34 -8.68 2.08
CA LEU A 47 13.46 -8.83 1.14
C LEU A 47 12.97 -9.26 -0.25
N GLU A 48 12.17 -8.44 -0.89
CA GLU A 48 11.66 -8.65 -2.25
C GLU A 48 12.37 -7.77 -3.29
N ALA A 49 12.14 -8.06 -4.58
CA ALA A 49 12.70 -7.27 -5.65
C ALA A 49 12.09 -5.85 -5.69
N ILE A 50 12.88 -4.86 -6.11
CA ILE A 50 12.42 -3.47 -6.27
C ILE A 50 11.18 -3.39 -7.19
N SER A 51 11.06 -4.27 -8.18
CA SER A 51 9.88 -4.37 -9.05
C SER A 51 8.59 -4.64 -8.29
N ASN A 52 8.66 -5.41 -7.21
CA ASN A 52 7.50 -5.83 -6.42
C ASN A 52 7.04 -4.67 -5.52
N LYS A 53 7.99 -3.95 -4.92
CA LYS A 53 7.72 -2.69 -4.20
C LYS A 53 7.05 -1.63 -5.08
N ILE A 54 7.49 -1.50 -6.33
CA ILE A 54 6.85 -0.60 -7.30
C ILE A 54 5.41 -1.07 -7.59
N SER A 55 5.21 -2.38 -7.78
CA SER A 55 3.88 -2.98 -7.94
C SER A 55 2.99 -2.68 -6.73
N ASP A 56 3.51 -2.79 -5.51
CA ASP A 56 2.77 -2.51 -4.29
C ASP A 56 2.35 -1.05 -4.19
N LEU A 57 3.16 -0.08 -4.65
CA LEU A 57 2.72 1.31 -4.78
C LEU A 57 1.50 1.48 -5.72
N PHE A 58 1.47 0.77 -6.84
CA PHE A 58 0.30 0.78 -7.74
C PHE A 58 -0.93 0.17 -7.07
N VAL A 59 -0.74 -0.94 -6.36
CA VAL A 59 -1.82 -1.65 -5.67
C VAL A 59 -2.37 -0.85 -4.49
N ASN A 60 -1.49 -0.22 -3.71
CA ASN A 60 -1.83 0.75 -2.67
C ASN A 60 -2.70 1.88 -3.23
N THR A 61 -2.28 2.44 -4.36
CA THR A 61 -2.98 3.54 -5.04
C THR A 61 -4.37 3.10 -5.51
N ALA A 62 -4.48 1.93 -6.13
CA ALA A 62 -5.77 1.38 -6.56
C ALA A 62 -6.72 1.15 -5.38
N GLY A 63 -6.23 0.54 -4.29
CA GLY A 63 -7.01 0.33 -3.07
C GLY A 63 -7.50 1.65 -2.48
N PHE A 64 -6.57 2.59 -2.25
CA PHE A 64 -6.90 3.90 -1.68
C PHE A 64 -7.89 4.69 -2.53
N TYR A 65 -7.68 4.74 -3.86
CA TYR A 65 -8.57 5.41 -4.80
C TYR A 65 -10.01 4.88 -4.71
N LEU A 66 -10.17 3.55 -4.79
CA LEU A 66 -11.48 2.92 -4.75
C LEU A 66 -12.15 3.12 -3.38
N GLY A 67 -11.37 3.04 -2.30
CA GLY A 67 -11.84 3.32 -0.95
C GLY A 67 -12.37 4.74 -0.84
N TYR A 68 -11.56 5.71 -1.28
CA TYR A 68 -11.90 7.13 -1.26
C TYR A 68 -13.16 7.43 -2.08
N LYS A 69 -13.25 6.92 -3.31
CA LYS A 69 -14.41 7.10 -4.19
C LYS A 69 -15.69 6.45 -3.64
N SER A 70 -15.54 5.39 -2.85
CA SER A 70 -16.67 4.68 -2.24
C SER A 70 -17.25 5.37 -1.00
N ARG A 71 -16.63 6.49 -0.55
CA ARG A 71 -17.18 7.36 0.49
C ARG A 71 -18.38 8.11 -0.10
N LYS A 72 -19.58 7.77 0.37
CA LYS A 72 -20.77 8.60 0.19
C LYS A 72 -20.71 9.79 1.15
#